data_AF-A0A932IZK3-F1
#
_entry.id   AF-A0A932IZK3-F1
#
_cell.length_a   1.000
_cell.length_b   1.000
_cell.length_c   1.000
_cell.angle_alpha   90.00
_cell.angle_beta   90.00
_cell.angle_gamma   90.00
#
_symmetry.space_group_name_H-M   'P 1'
#
loop_
_entity.id
_entity.type
_entity.pdbx_description
1 polymer ?
#
loop_
_entity_poly.entity_id
_entity_poly.type
_entity_poly.pdbx_seq_one_letter_code
_entity_poly.pdbx_strand_id
1 'polypeptide(L)'
;MNDRMPDACAAAPSASDTLFAQFATLHAAQQHDTSLFSSHDQCLLTRGIAHQLHTSTDLPQQAAQLLQTVQDEGRYVPLLVGAIPFSPSTSLKSQLFVPQQVFTAQGPQSADTLATLSKEIASYPSLVSMQPDADQYRANVRLALQHIAAGKLQKVVLARALRLQSTVAVGALLQRLRAN
;
A
#
# COMPACT_ATOMS: atom_id res chain seq x y z
N MET A 1 15.12 49.37 -16.05
CA MET A 1 15.27 48.27 -17.01
C MET A 1 16.00 47.15 -16.30
N ASN A 2 15.24 46.21 -15.72
CA ASN A 2 15.62 44.81 -15.58
C ASN A 2 14.40 44.03 -15.10
N ASP A 3 14.18 42.93 -15.82
CA ASP A 3 12.98 42.10 -15.88
C ASP A 3 12.56 41.50 -14.54
N ARG A 4 11.27 41.60 -14.25
CA ARG A 4 10.57 40.62 -13.41
C ARG A 4 10.46 39.33 -14.22
N MET A 5 11.20 38.29 -13.81
CA MET A 5 10.85 36.92 -14.20
C MET A 5 9.40 36.64 -13.79
N PRO A 6 8.60 35.96 -14.62
CA PRO A 6 7.23 35.64 -14.28
C PRO A 6 7.20 34.61 -13.15
N ASP A 7 6.27 34.83 -12.22
CA ASP A 7 5.86 33.87 -11.20
C ASP A 7 5.70 32.48 -11.82
N ALA A 8 6.37 31.49 -11.24
CA ALA A 8 6.12 30.08 -11.53
C ALA A 8 4.65 29.80 -11.20
N CYS A 9 3.81 29.77 -12.24
CA CYS A 9 2.40 29.43 -12.13
C CYS A 9 2.31 28.05 -11.50
N ALA A 10 1.87 27.97 -10.24
CA ALA A 10 1.66 26.71 -9.56
C ALA A 10 0.64 25.90 -10.38
N ALA A 11 1.11 24.83 -11.03
CA ALA A 11 0.24 23.94 -11.79
C ALA A 11 -0.86 23.40 -10.85
N ALA A 12 -2.10 23.37 -11.33
CA ALA A 12 -3.21 22.81 -10.57
C ALA A 12 -2.88 21.35 -10.19
N PRO A 13 -3.20 20.92 -8.97
CA PRO A 13 -2.92 19.55 -8.53
C PRO A 13 -3.62 18.55 -9.45
N SER A 14 -2.91 17.49 -9.84
CA SER A 14 -3.49 16.42 -10.64
C SER A 14 -4.64 15.73 -9.90
N ALA A 15 -5.51 15.02 -10.62
CA ALA A 15 -6.58 14.24 -9.99
C ALA A 15 -6.03 13.20 -9.00
N SER A 16 -4.89 12.56 -9.32
CA SER A 16 -4.16 11.70 -8.40
C SER A 16 -3.63 12.43 -7.17
N ASP A 17 -3.12 13.67 -7.30
CA ASP A 17 -2.70 14.48 -6.14
C ASP A 17 -3.86 14.71 -5.16
N THR A 18 -5.05 14.95 -5.72
CA THR A 18 -6.25 15.18 -4.93
C THR A 18 -6.65 13.92 -4.15
N LEU A 19 -6.58 12.73 -4.77
CA LEU A 19 -6.86 11.46 -4.08
C LEU A 19 -5.88 11.17 -2.94
N PHE A 20 -4.57 11.42 -3.16
CA PHE A 20 -3.56 11.25 -2.11
C PHE A 20 -3.76 12.25 -0.96
N ALA A 21 -4.05 13.52 -1.26
CA ALA A 21 -4.35 14.53 -0.25
C ALA A 21 -5.61 14.17 0.56
N GLN A 22 -6.67 13.72 -0.12
CA GLN A 22 -7.90 13.27 0.51
C GLN A 22 -7.67 12.05 1.43
N PHE A 23 -6.88 11.07 0.98
CA PHE A 23 -6.48 9.94 1.82
C PHE A 23 -5.74 10.41 3.08
N ALA A 24 -4.77 11.33 2.93
CA ALA A 24 -4.01 11.86 4.06
C ALA A 24 -4.92 12.55 5.10
N THR A 25 -5.87 13.36 4.65
CA THR A 25 -6.85 14.01 5.53
C THR A 25 -7.74 12.99 6.26
N LEU A 26 -8.27 11.99 5.54
CA LEU A 26 -9.15 10.98 6.13
C LEU A 26 -8.40 10.10 7.14
N HIS A 27 -7.17 9.71 6.83
CA HIS A 27 -6.33 8.94 7.73
C HIS A 27 -5.94 9.74 8.98
N ALA A 28 -5.63 11.04 8.85
CA ALA A 28 -5.36 11.92 9.99
C ALA A 28 -6.58 12.04 10.91
N ALA A 29 -7.78 12.06 10.34
CA ALA A 29 -9.06 12.02 11.05
C ALA A 29 -9.43 10.63 11.62
N GLN A 30 -8.51 9.64 11.57
CA GLN A 30 -8.71 8.27 12.05
C GLN A 30 -9.88 7.53 11.37
N GLN A 31 -10.19 7.87 10.11
CA GLN A 31 -11.13 7.10 9.31
C GLN A 31 -10.43 5.86 8.73
N HIS A 32 -10.48 4.76 9.49
CA HIS A 32 -9.77 3.52 9.15
C HIS A 32 -10.42 2.72 7.99
N ASP A 33 -11.66 3.06 7.60
CA ASP A 33 -12.36 2.41 6.48
C ASP A 33 -11.98 3.02 5.13
N THR A 34 -10.70 3.39 4.95
CA THR A 34 -10.20 4.02 3.74
C THR A 34 -8.98 3.26 3.22
N SER A 35 -8.87 3.12 1.91
CA SER A 35 -7.71 2.48 1.28
C SER A 35 -7.31 3.22 0.01
N LEU A 36 -6.01 3.27 -0.24
CA LEU A 36 -5.43 3.91 -1.41
C LEU A 36 -4.62 2.87 -2.19
N PHE A 37 -4.86 2.78 -3.49
CA PHE A 37 -4.06 2.01 -4.42
C PHE A 37 -3.57 2.93 -5.53
N SER A 38 -2.30 2.78 -5.93
CA SER A 38 -1.71 3.54 -7.01
C SER A 38 -0.85 2.62 -7.86
N SER A 39 -1.07 2.66 -9.15
CA SER A 39 -0.31 1.98 -10.20
C SER A 39 0.11 3.00 -11.26
N HIS A 40 0.84 2.58 -12.29
CA HIS A 40 1.24 3.45 -13.39
C HIS A 40 0.04 4.10 -14.10
N ASP A 41 -1.02 3.33 -14.35
CA ASP A 41 -2.16 3.77 -15.16
C ASP A 41 -3.33 4.30 -14.33
N GLN A 42 -3.42 3.90 -13.06
CA GLN A 42 -4.61 4.18 -12.24
C GLN A 42 -4.28 4.44 -10.78
N CYS A 43 -5.01 5.39 -10.20
CA CYS A 43 -5.11 5.59 -8.76
C CYS A 43 -6.55 5.38 -8.29
N LEU A 44 -6.72 4.69 -7.16
CA LEU A 44 -7.99 4.36 -6.53
C LEU A 44 -7.97 4.79 -5.06
N LEU A 45 -8.99 5.52 -4.64
CA LEU A 45 -9.30 5.78 -3.24
C LEU A 45 -10.65 5.17 -2.90
N THR A 46 -10.70 4.35 -1.87
CA THR A 46 -11.94 3.74 -1.40
C THR A 46 -12.36 4.29 -0.04
N ARG A 47 -13.67 4.31 0.21
CA ARG A 47 -14.24 4.72 1.50
C ARG A 47 -15.38 3.80 1.92
N GLY A 48 -15.42 3.51 3.22
CA GLY A 48 -16.42 2.68 3.86
C GLY A 48 -16.27 1.21 3.47
N ILE A 49 -16.93 0.35 4.24
CA ILE A 49 -17.00 -1.09 4.01
C ILE A 49 -18.47 -1.47 3.83
N ALA A 50 -18.81 -2.03 2.68
CA ALA A 50 -20.14 -2.56 2.38
C ALA A 50 -20.22 -4.05 2.76
N HIS A 51 -19.22 -4.83 2.34
CA HIS A 51 -19.11 -6.26 2.61
C HIS A 51 -17.67 -6.64 2.97
N GLN A 52 -17.49 -7.63 3.84
CA GLN A 52 -16.17 -8.16 4.21
C GLN A 52 -16.03 -9.60 3.76
N LEU A 53 -14.83 -9.99 3.33
CA LEU A 53 -14.46 -11.35 2.98
C LEU A 53 -13.19 -11.75 3.74
N HIS A 54 -13.37 -12.62 4.74
CA HIS A 54 -12.28 -13.18 5.54
C HIS A 54 -12.16 -14.68 5.30
N THR A 55 -11.21 -15.11 4.47
CA THR A 55 -11.05 -16.54 4.15
C THR A 55 -9.59 -16.96 4.05
N SER A 56 -9.32 -18.20 4.45
CA SER A 56 -8.04 -18.89 4.27
C SER A 56 -8.11 -20.04 3.25
N THR A 57 -9.29 -20.33 2.68
CA THR A 57 -9.50 -21.38 1.67
C THR A 57 -10.41 -20.88 0.54
N ASP A 58 -10.25 -21.45 -0.65
CA ASP A 58 -11.13 -21.23 -1.81
C ASP A 58 -11.43 -19.76 -2.13
N LEU A 59 -10.43 -18.90 -1.91
CA LEU A 59 -10.55 -17.45 -2.06
C LEU A 59 -11.14 -17.02 -3.42
N PRO A 60 -10.72 -17.57 -4.58
CA PRO A 60 -11.29 -17.18 -5.86
C PRO A 60 -12.79 -17.44 -5.96
N GLN A 61 -13.27 -18.57 -5.44
CA GLN A 61 -14.68 -18.94 -5.49
C GLN A 61 -15.51 -18.03 -4.58
N GLN A 62 -15.07 -17.81 -3.34
CA GLN A 62 -15.78 -16.94 -2.40
C GLN A 62 -15.80 -15.47 -2.88
N ALA A 63 -14.68 -15.01 -3.46
CA ALA A 63 -14.59 -13.69 -4.07
C ALA A 63 -15.58 -13.54 -5.23
N ALA A 64 -15.65 -14.51 -6.13
CA ALA A 64 -16.59 -14.49 -7.26
C ALA A 64 -18.05 -14.48 -6.80
N GLN A 65 -18.41 -15.31 -5.80
CA GLN A 65 -19.76 -15.33 -5.23
C GLN A 65 -20.14 -13.99 -4.60
N LEU A 66 -19.24 -13.40 -3.80
CA LEU A 66 -19.49 -12.11 -3.18
C LEU A 66 -19.66 -11.00 -4.24
N LEU A 67 -18.80 -10.98 -5.26
CA LEU A 67 -18.89 -10.00 -6.34
C LEU A 67 -20.15 -10.16 -7.18
N GLN A 68 -20.68 -11.38 -7.34
CA GLN A 68 -21.96 -11.61 -7.99
C GLN A 68 -23.11 -11.05 -7.15
N THR A 69 -23.13 -11.33 -5.83
CA THR A 69 -24.13 -10.75 -4.92
C THR A 69 -24.13 -9.22 -4.97
N VAL A 70 -22.96 -8.60 -4.97
CA VAL A 70 -22.83 -7.14 -5.06
C VAL A 70 -23.35 -6.58 -6.39
N GLN A 71 -23.10 -7.29 -7.49
CA GLN A 71 -23.66 -6.90 -8.80
C GLN A 71 -25.18 -6.97 -8.79
N ASP A 72 -25.75 -8.05 -8.25
CA ASP A 72 -27.20 -8.26 -8.19
C ASP A 72 -27.88 -7.24 -7.27
N GLU A 73 -27.21 -6.77 -6.22
CA GLU A 73 -27.69 -5.69 -5.35
C GLU A 73 -27.77 -4.33 -6.07
N GLY A 74 -26.95 -4.11 -7.11
CA GLY A 74 -26.91 -2.89 -7.93
C GLY A 74 -26.52 -1.60 -7.19
N ARG A 75 -26.13 -1.69 -5.91
CA ARG A 75 -25.89 -0.54 -5.03
C ARG A 75 -24.43 -0.12 -4.91
N TYR A 76 -23.50 -1.05 -5.12
CA TYR A 76 -22.08 -0.84 -4.90
C TYR A 76 -21.26 -1.28 -6.12
N VAL A 77 -20.06 -0.72 -6.25
CA VAL A 77 -19.11 -1.13 -7.28
C VAL A 77 -18.60 -2.53 -6.92
N PRO A 78 -18.67 -3.53 -7.83
CA PRO A 78 -18.18 -4.88 -7.58
C PRO A 78 -16.65 -4.93 -7.66
N LEU A 79 -16.00 -4.35 -6.66
CA LEU A 79 -14.55 -4.27 -6.48
C LEU A 79 -14.19 -4.88 -5.13
N LEU A 80 -13.22 -5.79 -5.10
CA LEU A 80 -12.60 -6.28 -3.88
C LEU A 80 -11.25 -5.61 -3.65
N VAL A 81 -11.05 -5.09 -2.45
CA VAL A 81 -9.82 -4.42 -2.02
C VAL A 81 -9.32 -5.07 -0.74
N GLY A 82 -8.01 -5.20 -0.60
CA GLY A 82 -7.39 -5.67 0.64
C GLY A 82 -6.07 -6.39 0.43
N ALA A 83 -5.74 -7.29 1.35
CA ALA A 83 -4.46 -8.00 1.36
C ALA A 83 -4.64 -9.52 1.50
N ILE A 84 -3.78 -10.26 0.79
CA ILE A 84 -3.68 -11.72 0.85
C ILE A 84 -2.32 -12.07 1.49
N PRO A 85 -2.28 -12.92 2.54
CA PRO A 85 -1.03 -13.30 3.19
C PRO A 85 -0.14 -14.17 2.27
N PHE A 86 1.18 -14.07 2.43
CA PHE A 86 2.15 -14.88 1.68
C PHE A 86 2.05 -16.38 2.00
N SER A 87 1.81 -16.73 3.27
CA SER A 87 1.72 -18.13 3.69
C SER A 87 0.38 -18.73 3.30
N PRO A 88 0.35 -19.90 2.63
CA PRO A 88 -0.88 -20.63 2.39
C PRO A 88 -1.40 -21.36 3.64
N SER A 89 -0.75 -21.17 4.81
CA SER A 89 -1.22 -21.73 6.06
C SER A 89 -2.61 -21.23 6.40
N THR A 90 -3.50 -22.16 6.78
CA THR A 90 -4.89 -21.91 7.14
C THR A 90 -5.06 -20.96 8.33
N SER A 91 -3.98 -20.70 9.08
CA SER A 91 -3.97 -19.81 10.25
C SER A 91 -4.08 -18.33 9.91
N LEU A 92 -3.68 -17.91 8.71
CA LEU A 92 -3.81 -16.52 8.26
C LEU A 92 -4.94 -16.42 7.23
N LYS A 93 -5.85 -15.47 7.44
CA LYS A 93 -6.97 -15.20 6.53
C LYS A 93 -6.63 -14.00 5.66
N SER A 94 -7.04 -14.09 4.39
CA SER A 94 -7.11 -12.92 3.52
C SER A 94 -8.09 -11.92 4.13
N GLN A 95 -7.73 -10.64 4.09
CA GLN A 95 -8.58 -9.55 4.56
C GLN A 95 -8.97 -8.70 3.37
N LEU A 96 -10.14 -8.99 2.80
CA LEU A 96 -10.68 -8.28 1.65
C LEU A 96 -12.04 -7.67 2.00
N PHE A 97 -12.43 -6.62 1.28
CA PHE A 97 -13.73 -5.98 1.45
C PHE A 97 -14.19 -5.32 0.16
N VAL A 98 -15.51 -5.11 0.08
CA VAL A 98 -16.17 -4.32 -0.96
C VAL A 98 -16.40 -2.92 -0.38
N PRO A 99 -15.90 -1.86 -1.01
CA PRO A 99 -16.06 -0.51 -0.49
C PRO A 99 -17.47 0.05 -0.75
N GLN A 100 -17.89 1.02 0.06
CA GLN A 100 -19.14 1.75 -0.20
C GLN A 100 -18.97 2.78 -1.33
N GLN A 101 -17.78 3.37 -1.44
CA GLN A 101 -17.46 4.39 -2.44
C GLN A 101 -16.07 4.13 -3.04
N VAL A 102 -15.95 4.39 -4.33
CA VAL A 102 -14.69 4.29 -5.08
C VAL A 102 -14.49 5.58 -5.87
N PHE A 103 -13.34 6.21 -5.69
CA PHE A 103 -12.88 7.36 -6.45
C PHE A 103 -11.70 6.93 -7.29
N THR A 104 -11.70 7.29 -8.57
CA THR A 104 -10.66 6.87 -9.52
C THR A 104 -10.03 8.08 -10.20
N ALA A 105 -8.74 7.97 -10.49
CA ALA A 105 -8.00 8.92 -11.29
C ALA A 105 -7.02 8.15 -12.20
N GLN A 106 -6.52 8.83 -13.23
CA GLN A 106 -5.33 8.36 -13.94
C GLN A 106 -4.17 8.22 -12.95
N GLY A 107 -3.26 7.29 -13.23
CA GLY A 107 -2.07 7.09 -12.42
C GLY A 107 -1.21 8.36 -12.39
N PRO A 108 -0.27 8.45 -11.42
CA PRO A 108 0.58 9.61 -11.31
C PRO A 108 1.40 9.76 -12.59
N GLN A 109 1.18 10.86 -13.31
CA GLN A 109 2.15 11.29 -14.32
C GLN A 109 3.44 11.60 -13.56
N SER A 110 4.60 11.18 -14.07
CA SER A 110 5.91 11.55 -13.54
C SER A 110 6.02 13.08 -13.57
N ALA A 111 5.57 13.71 -12.51
CA ALA A 111 5.67 15.13 -12.27
C ALA A 111 6.68 15.31 -11.16
N ASP A 112 7.52 16.35 -11.30
CA ASP A 112 8.48 16.86 -10.31
C ASP A 112 7.77 17.36 -9.03
N THR A 113 6.93 16.54 -8.41
CA THR A 113 6.11 16.85 -7.24
C THR A 113 6.92 16.69 -5.94
N LEU A 114 8.21 17.01 -5.99
CA LEU A 114 9.05 17.16 -4.79
C LEU A 114 8.92 18.56 -4.17
N ALA A 115 8.40 19.54 -4.91
CA ALA A 115 8.42 20.94 -4.51
C ALA A 115 7.57 21.30 -3.28
N THR A 116 6.61 20.45 -2.89
CA THR A 116 5.66 20.75 -1.78
C THR A 116 5.45 19.58 -0.82
N LEU A 117 6.43 18.70 -0.67
CA LEU A 117 6.39 17.72 0.42
C LEU A 117 6.59 18.47 1.75
N SER A 118 5.52 18.54 2.54
CA SER A 118 5.57 19.07 3.90
C SER A 118 6.75 18.45 4.65
N LYS A 119 7.63 19.32 5.16
CA LYS A 119 8.76 18.94 6.01
C LYS A 119 8.26 18.59 7.40
N GLU A 120 7.35 17.63 7.48
CA GLU A 120 6.92 17.08 8.75
C GLU A 120 8.14 16.37 9.36
N ILE A 121 8.54 16.82 10.55
CA ILE A 121 9.70 16.33 11.28
C ILE A 121 9.43 14.86 11.59
N ALA A 122 10.07 13.97 10.85
CA ALA A 122 10.03 12.56 11.16
C ALA A 122 10.62 12.36 12.56
N SER A 123 9.83 11.83 13.49
CA SER A 123 10.35 11.43 14.78
C SER A 123 11.34 10.29 14.55
N TYR A 124 12.56 10.45 15.07
CA TYR A 124 13.54 9.36 15.06
C TYR A 124 12.93 8.16 15.79
N PRO A 125 13.05 6.94 15.23
CA PRO A 125 12.49 5.77 15.87
C PRO A 125 13.16 5.52 17.23
N SER A 126 12.37 5.24 18.26
CA SER A 126 12.86 4.92 19.60
C SER A 126 13.46 3.51 19.67
N LEU A 127 13.11 2.64 18.73
CA LEU A 127 13.66 1.30 18.58
C LEU A 127 13.88 1.00 17.10
N VAL A 128 15.05 0.45 16.79
CA VAL A 128 15.39 -0.10 15.48
C VAL A 128 16.00 -1.48 15.72
N SER A 129 15.35 -2.53 15.19
CA SER A 129 15.85 -3.91 15.34
C SER A 129 15.68 -4.71 14.06
N MET A 130 16.73 -5.44 13.66
CA MET A 130 16.68 -6.37 12.54
C MET A 130 16.17 -7.73 13.01
N GLN A 131 15.27 -8.33 12.25
CA GLN A 131 14.68 -9.64 12.55
C GLN A 131 14.72 -10.54 11.31
N PRO A 132 15.56 -11.59 11.26
CA PRO A 132 16.63 -11.90 12.21
C PRO A 132 17.76 -10.85 12.18
N ASP A 133 18.69 -10.92 13.12
CA ASP A 133 19.93 -10.13 13.06
C ASP A 133 20.79 -10.51 11.84
N ALA A 134 21.83 -9.72 11.58
CA ALA A 134 22.66 -9.88 10.40
C ALA A 134 23.44 -11.20 10.36
N ASP A 135 23.93 -11.69 11.51
CA ASP A 135 24.71 -12.93 11.58
C ASP A 135 23.82 -14.15 11.37
N GLN A 136 22.65 -14.16 11.99
CA GLN A 136 21.66 -15.21 11.80
C GLN A 136 21.13 -15.20 10.36
N TYR A 137 20.90 -14.03 9.76
CA TYR A 137 20.53 -13.96 8.35
C TYR A 137 21.61 -14.56 7.44
N ARG A 138 22.89 -14.24 7.68
CA ARG A 138 24.02 -14.86 6.95
C ARG A 138 24.08 -16.37 7.14
N ALA A 139 23.82 -16.87 8.34
CA ALA A 139 23.77 -18.30 8.62
C ALA A 139 22.64 -18.98 7.82
N ASN A 140 21.45 -18.38 7.78
CA ASN A 140 20.32 -18.89 7.00
C ASN A 140 20.61 -18.91 5.50
N VAL A 141 21.29 -17.88 4.98
CA VAL A 141 21.74 -17.84 3.57
C VAL A 141 22.73 -18.97 3.28
N ARG A 142 23.73 -19.19 4.14
CA ARG A 142 24.70 -20.30 3.98
C ARG A 142 24.00 -21.67 3.95
N LEU A 143 23.04 -21.87 4.86
CA LEU A 143 22.24 -23.09 4.89
C LEU A 143 21.45 -23.28 3.58
N ALA A 144 20.73 -22.24 3.14
CA ALA A 144 20.00 -22.27 1.86
C ALA A 144 20.89 -22.67 0.67
N LEU A 145 22.10 -22.12 0.59
CA LEU A 145 23.06 -22.46 -0.47
C LEU A 145 23.52 -23.93 -0.39
N GLN A 146 23.74 -24.48 0.80
CA GLN A 146 24.05 -25.90 0.98
C GLN A 146 22.90 -26.79 0.52
N HIS A 147 21.65 -26.41 0.81
CA HIS A 147 20.47 -27.14 0.33
C HIS A 147 20.35 -27.11 -1.20
N ILE A 148 20.68 -25.98 -1.84
CA ILE A 148 20.71 -25.89 -3.31
C ILE A 148 21.82 -26.77 -3.88
N ALA A 149 23.04 -26.66 -3.36
CA ALA A 149 24.18 -27.46 -3.82
C ALA A 149 23.94 -28.98 -3.68
N ALA A 150 23.22 -29.39 -2.63
CA ALA A 150 22.81 -30.78 -2.41
C ALA A 150 21.60 -31.21 -3.27
N GLY A 151 21.07 -30.36 -4.14
CA GLY A 151 19.91 -30.64 -4.99
C GLY A 151 18.57 -30.69 -4.25
N LYS A 152 18.50 -30.28 -2.97
CA LYS A 152 17.27 -30.30 -2.16
C LYS A 152 16.33 -29.14 -2.49
N LEU A 153 16.87 -28.05 -3.03
CA LEU A 153 16.12 -26.87 -3.47
C LEU A 153 16.69 -26.40 -4.81
N GLN A 154 15.84 -25.91 -5.70
CA GLN A 154 16.29 -25.27 -6.94
C GLN A 154 16.45 -23.76 -6.78
N LYS A 155 15.56 -23.13 -5.99
CA LYS A 155 15.56 -21.70 -5.70
C LYS A 155 14.91 -21.48 -4.34
N VAL A 156 15.40 -20.47 -3.61
CA VAL A 156 14.75 -19.99 -2.39
C VAL A 156 14.91 -18.47 -2.32
N VAL A 157 13.87 -17.80 -1.84
CA VAL A 157 13.91 -16.38 -1.50
C VAL A 157 13.89 -16.28 0.02
N LEU A 158 14.92 -15.68 0.59
CA LEU A 158 14.97 -15.36 2.01
C LEU A 158 14.65 -13.87 2.19
N ALA A 159 13.89 -13.57 3.23
CA ALA A 159 13.55 -12.21 3.61
C ALA A 159 13.97 -11.96 5.06
N ARG A 160 14.12 -10.67 5.40
CA ARG A 160 14.33 -10.20 6.76
C ARG A 160 13.52 -8.93 6.98
N ALA A 161 13.11 -8.70 8.22
CA ALA A 161 12.34 -7.55 8.63
C ALA A 161 13.22 -6.53 9.38
N LEU A 162 12.82 -5.26 9.29
CA LEU A 162 13.31 -4.20 10.16
C LEU A 162 12.11 -3.73 11.00
N ARG A 163 12.18 -3.93 12.30
CA ARG A 163 11.15 -3.45 13.23
C ARG A 163 11.55 -2.08 13.75
N LEU A 164 10.65 -1.12 13.52
CA LEU A 164 10.76 0.27 13.93
C LEU A 164 9.66 0.59 14.94
N GLN A 165 9.98 1.35 15.98
CA GLN A 165 8.97 1.95 16.86
C GLN A 165 9.04 3.47 16.68
N SER A 166 8.03 4.04 16.03
CA SER A 166 7.92 5.49 15.80
C SER A 166 6.46 5.87 15.53
N THR A 167 6.16 7.16 15.69
CA THR A 167 4.90 7.75 15.21
C THR A 167 5.06 8.07 13.73
N VAL A 168 4.16 7.55 12.89
CA VAL A 168 4.24 7.71 11.44
C VAL A 168 2.98 8.41 10.92
N ALA A 169 3.17 9.57 10.28
CA ALA A 169 2.14 10.22 9.49
C ALA A 169 2.00 9.50 8.14
N VAL A 170 1.11 8.50 8.08
CA VAL A 170 0.95 7.61 6.90
C VAL A 170 0.68 8.39 5.62
N GLY A 171 -0.15 9.44 5.68
CA GLY A 171 -0.43 10.30 4.51
C GLY A 171 0.82 10.95 3.93
N ALA A 172 1.66 11.57 4.79
CA ALA A 172 2.92 12.18 4.37
C ALA A 172 3.94 11.13 3.86
N LEU A 173 3.96 9.94 4.47
CA LEU A 173 4.80 8.84 4.00
C LEU A 173 4.41 8.40 2.58
N LEU A 174 3.11 8.21 2.31
CA LEU A 174 2.64 7.80 0.98
C LEU A 174 2.92 8.87 -0.09
N GLN A 175 2.79 10.16 0.26
CA GLN A 175 3.18 11.25 -0.64
C GLN A 175 4.67 11.19 -1.02
N ARG A 176 5.55 10.86 -0.05
CA ARG A 176 6.99 10.68 -0.30
C ARG A 176 7.29 9.44 -1.14
N LEU A 177 6.59 8.33 -0.91
CA LEU A 177 6.78 7.09 -1.68
C LEU A 177 6.36 7.22 -3.14
N ARG A 178 5.36 8.05 -3.43
CA ARG A 178 4.94 8.35 -4.80
C ARG A 178 5.95 9.19 -5.59
N ALA A 179 6.76 9.99 -4.91
CA ALA A 179 7.69 10.93 -5.54
C ALA A 179 9.07 10.31 -5.89
N ASN A 180 9.29 9.03 -5.57
CA ASN A 180 10.49 8.28 -5.96
C ASN A 180 10.21 7.42 -7.20
#